data_AF-A0A816ZJ43-F1
#
_entry.id   AF-A0A816ZJ43-F1
#
_cell.length_a   1.000
_cell.length_b   1.000
_cell.length_c   1.000
_cell.angle_alpha   90.00
_cell.angle_beta   90.00
_cell.angle_gamma   90.00
#
_symmetry.space_group_name_H-M   'P 1'
#
loop_
_entity.id
_entity.type
_entity.pdbx_description
1 polymer ?
#
loop_
_entity_poly.entity_id
_entity_poly.type
_entity_poly.pdbx_seq_one_letter_code
_entity_poly.pdbx_strand_id
1 'polypeptide(L)'
;MITSKRASASAFFSQVKEKLNGEECNKFVGYMHGLMKKELKFANVMQSIVQLLSGTERDHLLMGFKDFVPVKHRPAYEQCIKMRKREAF
;
A
#
# COMPACT_ATOMS: atom_id res chain seq x y z
N MET A 1 -12.72 4.39 -25.22
CA MET A 1 -12.69 3.54 -24.02
C MET A 1 -11.79 4.20 -22.98
N ILE A 2 -12.34 5.00 -22.05
CA ILE A 2 -11.56 5.71 -21.03
C ILE A 2 -12.17 5.40 -19.66
N THR A 3 -11.82 4.27 -19.06
CA THR A 3 -12.27 3.95 -17.68
C THR A 3 -11.24 3.23 -16.81
N SER A 4 -10.02 2.98 -17.30
CA SER A 4 -9.24 1.84 -16.79
C SER A 4 -8.35 2.07 -15.56
N LYS A 5 -8.27 3.28 -14.98
CA LYS A 5 -7.38 3.53 -13.81
C LYS A 5 -8.04 4.13 -12.55
N ARG A 6 -9.13 4.89 -12.68
CA ARG A 6 -9.85 5.45 -11.52
C ARG A 6 -10.85 4.48 -10.91
N ALA A 7 -11.59 3.74 -11.74
CA ALA A 7 -12.54 2.73 -11.28
C ALA A 7 -11.83 1.58 -10.55
N SER A 8 -10.62 1.22 -11.01
CA SER A 8 -9.75 0.25 -10.33
C SER A 8 -9.18 0.79 -9.02
N ALA A 9 -8.90 2.10 -8.93
CA ALA A 9 -8.50 2.75 -7.69
C ALA A 9 -9.59 2.67 -6.62
N SER A 10 -10.81 3.11 -6.93
CA SER A 10 -11.92 3.09 -5.97
C SER A 10 -12.24 1.67 -5.50
N ALA A 11 -12.26 0.69 -6.41
CA ALA A 11 -12.49 -0.71 -6.07
C ALA A 11 -11.39 -1.29 -5.18
N PHE A 12 -10.13 -0.91 -5.42
CA PHE A 12 -9.02 -1.29 -4.55
C PHE A 12 -9.15 -0.67 -3.15
N PHE A 13 -9.46 0.63 -3.06
CA PHE A 13 -9.66 1.29 -1.77
C PHE A 13 -10.83 0.70 -0.97
N SER A 14 -11.92 0.28 -1.63
CA SER A 14 -13.01 -0.44 -0.97
C SER A 14 -12.54 -1.76 -0.37
N GLN A 15 -11.81 -2.58 -1.14
CA GLN A 15 -11.26 -3.85 -0.64
C GLN A 15 -10.29 -3.64 0.54
N VAL A 16 -9.45 -2.60 0.48
CA VAL A 16 -8.57 -2.24 1.60
C VAL A 16 -9.39 -1.87 2.83
N LYS A 17 -10.47 -1.10 2.67
CA LYS A 17 -11.35 -0.71 3.79
C LYS A 17 -12.15 -1.87 4.37
N GLU A 18 -12.54 -2.86 3.56
CA GLU A 18 -13.24 -4.05 4.04
C GLU A 18 -12.32 -4.98 4.84
N LYS A 19 -11.03 -5.01 4.50
CA LYS A 19 -10.05 -5.89 5.14
C LYS A 19 -9.34 -5.26 6.33
N LEU A 20 -9.30 -3.94 6.42
CA LEU A 20 -8.72 -3.20 7.54
C LEU A 20 -9.80 -2.79 8.56
N ASN A 21 -9.50 -2.84 9.85
CA ASN A 21 -10.40 -2.27 10.86
C ASN A 21 -10.37 -0.71 10.83
N GLY A 22 -11.25 -0.07 11.62
CA GLY A 22 -11.38 1.39 11.62
C GLY A 22 -10.08 2.14 11.94
N GLU A 23 -9.27 1.63 12.88
CA GLU A 23 -7.98 2.23 13.24
C GLU A 23 -6.93 2.03 12.14
N GLU A 24 -6.90 0.84 11.54
CA GLU A 24 -6.02 0.51 10.42
C GLU A 24 -6.34 1.35 9.18
N CYS A 25 -7.62 1.56 8.88
CA CYS A 25 -8.05 2.45 7.80
C CYS A 25 -7.56 3.88 8.01
N ASN A 26 -7.66 4.40 9.24
CA ASN A 26 -7.20 5.75 9.56
C ASN A 26 -5.68 5.88 9.37
N LYS A 27 -4.91 4.88 9.82
CA LYS A 27 -3.46 4.80 9.57
C LYS A 27 -3.14 4.79 8.07
N PHE A 28 -3.85 3.98 7.29
CA PHE A 28 -3.66 3.88 5.84
C PHE A 28 -3.89 5.22 5.12
N VAL A 29 -4.97 5.94 5.47
CA VAL A 29 -5.25 7.27 4.91
C VAL A 29 -4.16 8.28 5.31
N GLY A 30 -3.68 8.22 6.55
CA GLY A 30 -2.54 9.03 7.01
C GLY A 30 -1.28 8.80 6.18
N TYR A 31 -0.93 7.53 5.91
CA TYR A 31 0.22 7.18 5.08
C TYR A 31 0.05 7.62 3.63
N MET A 32 -1.14 7.46 3.04
CA MET A 32 -1.46 7.97 1.70
C MET A 32 -1.24 9.49 1.60
N HIS A 33 -1.63 10.24 2.63
CA HIS A 33 -1.42 11.68 2.69
C HIS A 33 0.07 12.04 2.74
N GLY A 34 0.86 11.32 3.55
CA GLY A 34 2.31 11.51 3.64
C GLY A 34 3.04 11.19 2.32
N LEU A 35 2.58 10.17 1.58
CA LEU A 35 3.09 9.85 0.24
C LEU A 35 2.82 10.98 -0.76
N MET A 36 1.62 11.57 -0.74
CA MET A 36 1.24 12.68 -1.63
C MET A 36 2.04 13.95 -1.33
N LYS A 37 2.37 14.21 -0.05
CA LYS A 37 3.09 15.40 0.39
C LYS A 37 4.60 15.37 0.16
N LYS A 38 5.13 14.34 -0.52
CA LYS A 38 6.59 14.12 -0.70
C LYS A 38 7.36 14.28 0.62
N GLU A 39 6.85 13.69 1.69
CA GLU A 39 7.55 13.74 2.98
C GLU A 39 8.95 13.13 2.90
N LEU A 40 9.89 13.73 3.63
CA LEU A 40 11.28 13.27 3.74
C LEU A 40 11.42 11.83 4.25
N LYS A 41 10.35 11.26 4.82
CA LYS A 41 10.28 9.90 5.37
C LYS A 41 9.52 8.92 4.47
N PHE A 42 9.56 9.14 3.16
CA PHE A 42 8.87 8.30 2.17
C PHE A 42 9.13 6.78 2.35
N ALA A 43 10.37 6.40 2.63
CA ALA A 43 10.75 5.00 2.88
C ALA A 43 10.04 4.41 4.11
N ASN A 44 10.00 5.14 5.22
CA ASN A 44 9.33 4.72 6.45
C ASN A 44 7.81 4.60 6.22
N VAL A 45 7.21 5.56 5.53
CA VAL A 45 5.78 5.52 5.18
C VAL A 45 5.46 4.29 4.33
N MET A 46 6.32 3.97 3.36
CA MET A 46 6.17 2.74 2.57
C MET A 46 6.26 1.47 3.41
N GLN A 47 7.24 1.39 4.30
CA GLN A 47 7.41 0.22 5.16
C GLN A 47 6.19 0.04 6.08
N SER A 48 5.64 1.13 6.62
CA SER A 48 4.42 1.09 7.43
C SER A 48 3.20 0.62 6.63
N ILE A 49 3.04 1.07 5.38
CA ILE A 49 1.97 0.56 4.50
C ILE A 49 2.17 -0.93 4.24
N VAL A 50 3.40 -1.35 3.95
CA VAL A 50 3.71 -2.76 3.71
C VAL A 50 3.37 -3.60 4.94
N GLN A 51 3.72 -3.16 6.14
CA GLN A 51 3.39 -3.84 7.41
C GLN A 51 1.88 -3.86 7.71
N LEU A 52 1.15 -2.81 7.37
CA LEU A 52 -0.30 -2.72 7.58
C LEU A 52 -1.08 -3.68 6.67
N LEU A 53 -0.69 -3.75 5.40
CA LEU A 53 -1.30 -4.64 4.39
C LEU A 53 -0.76 -6.07 4.44
N SER A 54 0.05 -6.37 5.44
CA SER A 54 0.82 -7.60 5.60
C SER A 54 0.18 -8.60 6.56
N GLY A 55 -1.09 -8.38 6.91
CA GLY A 55 -1.90 -9.31 7.69
C GLY A 55 -2.35 -10.53 6.87
N THR A 56 -2.85 -11.55 7.56
CA THR A 56 -3.39 -12.78 6.95
C THR A 56 -4.42 -12.43 5.86
N GLU A 57 -4.31 -13.08 4.69
CA GLU A 57 -5.16 -12.87 3.51
C GLU A 57 -5.06 -11.49 2.83
N ARG A 58 -4.12 -10.61 3.21
CA ARG A 58 -3.98 -9.27 2.63
C ARG A 58 -2.89 -9.15 1.56
N ASP A 59 -2.20 -10.23 1.20
CA ASP A 59 -1.14 -10.26 0.17
C ASP A 59 -1.58 -9.69 -1.19
N HIS A 60 -2.83 -9.94 -1.59
CA HIS A 60 -3.38 -9.39 -2.83
C HIS A 60 -3.47 -7.85 -2.78
N LEU A 61 -3.68 -7.26 -1.60
CA LEU A 61 -3.67 -5.81 -1.41
C LEU A 61 -2.27 -5.22 -1.56
N LEU A 62 -1.22 -5.91 -1.10
CA LEU A 62 0.17 -5.49 -1.31
C LEU A 62 0.53 -5.48 -2.79
N MET A 63 0.21 -6.55 -3.51
CA MET A 63 0.48 -6.61 -4.95
C MET A 63 -0.30 -5.53 -5.72
N GLY A 64 -1.57 -5.33 -5.40
CA GLY A 64 -2.40 -4.28 -6.00
C GLY A 64 -1.94 -2.86 -5.67
N PHE A 65 -1.36 -2.63 -4.47
CA PHE A 65 -0.89 -1.31 -4.07
C PHE A 65 0.27 -0.80 -4.95
N LYS A 66 1.07 -1.70 -5.54
CA LYS A 66 2.19 -1.38 -6.45
C LYS A 66 1.78 -0.45 -7.60
N ASP A 67 0.54 -0.55 -8.08
CA ASP A 67 0.03 0.29 -9.17
C ASP A 67 -0.21 1.75 -8.76
N PHE A 68 -0.39 2.01 -7.47
CA PHE A 68 -0.57 3.34 -6.88
C PHE A 68 0.77 3.96 -6.43
N VAL A 69 1.81 3.15 -6.33
CA VAL A 69 3.16 3.60 -6.01
C VAL A 69 3.79 4.31 -7.23
N PRO A 70 4.33 5.54 -7.06
CA PRO A 70 5.06 6.22 -8.12
C PRO A 70 6.22 5.38 -8.65
N VAL A 71 6.42 5.36 -9.97
CA VAL A 71 7.39 4.47 -10.65
C VAL A 71 8.79 4.53 -10.04
N LYS A 72 9.29 5.74 -9.75
CA LYS A 72 10.60 5.98 -9.10
C LYS A 72 10.77 5.31 -7.72
N HIS A 73 9.67 4.94 -7.07
CA HIS A 73 9.66 4.36 -5.73
C HIS A 73 9.22 2.89 -5.73
N ARG A 74 8.80 2.33 -6.88
CA ARG A 74 8.45 0.91 -7.00
C ARG A 74 9.59 -0.03 -6.60
N PRO A 75 10.87 0.23 -6.95
CA PRO A 75 11.96 -0.66 -6.54
C PRO A 75 12.10 -0.77 -5.01
N ALA A 76 11.95 0.35 -4.29
CA ALA A 76 11.99 0.37 -2.82
C ALA A 76 10.79 -0.39 -2.23
N TYR A 77 9.60 -0.20 -2.80
CA TYR A 77 8.39 -0.93 -2.40
C TYR A 77 8.53 -2.45 -2.59
N GLU A 78 9.08 -2.88 -3.72
CA GLU A 78 9.33 -4.29 -4.01
C GLU A 78 10.38 -4.91 -3.07
N GLN A 79 11.40 -4.13 -2.68
CA GLN A 79 12.35 -4.56 -1.66
C GLN A 79 11.68 -4.75 -0.29
N CYS A 80 10.78 -3.84 0.12
CA CYS A 80 10.02 -4.00 1.36
C CYS A 80 9.15 -5.29 1.34
N ILE A 81 8.50 -5.60 0.21
CA ILE A 81 7.73 -6.84 0.06
C ILE A 81 8.64 -8.07 0.11
N LYS A 82 9.82 -8.02 -0.53
CA LYS A 82 10.79 -9.14 -0.51
C LYS A 82 11.37 -9.38 0.89
N MET A 83 11.73 -8.32 1.62
CA MET A 83 12.25 -8.41 2.99
C MET A 83 11.22 -9.06 3.92
N ARG A 84 9.95 -8.69 3.80
CA ARG A 84 8.84 -9.34 4.52
C ARG A 84 8.76 -10.84 4.31
N LYS A 85 8.89 -11.32 3.08
CA LYS A 85 8.85 -12.78 2.78
C LYS A 85 10.03 -13.55 3.39
N ARG A 86 11.12 -12.87 3.74
CA ARG A 86 12.32 -13.48 4.31
C ARG A 86 12.23 -13.67 5.83
N GLU A 87 11.37 -12.92 6.52
CA GLU A 87 11.13 -13.02 7.96
C GLU A 87 9.98 -13.98 8.32
N ALA A 88 9.27 -14.52 7.32
CA ALA A 88 8.14 -15.44 7.51
C ALA A 88 8.56 -16.93 7.52
N PHE A 89 9.85 -17.23 7.67
CA PHE A 89 10.42 -18.57 7.78
C PHE A 89 11.23 -18.71 9.06
#